data_AF-A0A9D7KJJ7-F1
#
_entry.id   AF-A0A9D7KJJ7-F1
#
_cell.length_a   1.000
_cell.length_b   1.000
_cell.length_c   1.000
_cell.angle_alpha   90.00
_cell.angle_beta   90.00
_cell.angle_gamma   90.00
#
_symmetry.space_group_name_H-M   'P 1'
#
loop_
_entity.id
_entity.type
_entity.pdbx_description
1 polymer ?
#
loop_
_entity_poly.entity_id
_entity_poly.type
_entity_poly.pdbx_seq_one_letter_code
_entity_poly.pdbx_strand_id
1 'polypeptide(L)'
;MSNTTEFKKWYSESFKKFEESLNGETKLPLHQTRKTALEEFQNAKFPTVKDEEWKYTNVSSLLNHKFVDVIGKSFDNGNVDLEKYLFNKEKLLHNSIH
;
A
#
# COMPACT_ATOMS: atom_id res chain seq x y z
N MET A 1 10.99 -8.44 -20.13
CA MET A 1 10.96 -7.25 -19.24
C MET A 1 11.09 -7.76 -17.81
N SER A 2 11.93 -7.17 -16.96
CA SER A 2 12.06 -7.62 -15.56
C SER A 2 10.82 -7.22 -14.76
N ASN A 3 10.40 -8.03 -13.78
CA ASN A 3 9.24 -7.74 -12.91
C ASN A 3 9.34 -6.36 -12.25
N THR A 4 10.55 -5.91 -11.94
CA THR A 4 10.87 -4.56 -11.44
C THR A 4 10.39 -3.44 -12.37
N THR A 5 10.58 -3.57 -13.68
CA THR A 5 10.15 -2.55 -14.65
C THR A 5 8.63 -2.47 -14.72
N GLU A 6 7.96 -3.63 -14.72
CA GLU A 6 6.49 -3.68 -14.71
C GLU A 6 5.93 -3.06 -13.42
N PHE A 7 6.56 -3.35 -12.28
CA PHE A 7 6.16 -2.82 -10.98
C PHE A 7 6.33 -1.30 -10.87
N LYS A 8 7.44 -0.76 -11.38
CA LYS A 8 7.63 0.70 -11.49
C LYS A 8 6.57 1.37 -12.36
N LYS A 9 6.26 0.75 -13.51
CA LYS A 9 5.20 1.22 -14.42
C LYS A 9 3.83 1.22 -13.73
N TRP A 10 3.50 0.17 -12.97
CA TRP A 10 2.26 0.08 -12.20
C TRP A 10 2.06 1.27 -11.26
N TYR A 11 3.10 1.66 -10.51
CA TYR A 11 2.99 2.81 -9.61
C TYR A 11 2.92 4.14 -10.34
N SER A 12 3.61 4.30 -11.47
CA SER A 12 3.47 5.51 -12.30
C SER A 12 2.03 5.68 -12.81
N GLU A 13 1.42 4.60 -13.28
CA GLU A 13 0.03 4.60 -13.76
C GLU A 13 -0.97 4.82 -12.61
N SER A 14 -0.70 4.23 -11.44
CA SER A 14 -1.54 4.41 -10.25
C SER A 14 -1.47 5.85 -9.74
N PHE A 15 -0.27 6.43 -9.69
CA PHE A 15 -0.09 7.83 -9.31
C PHE A 15 -0.79 8.78 -10.26
N LYS A 16 -0.73 8.54 -11.58
CA LYS A 16 -1.48 9.34 -12.56
C LYS A 16 -2.99 9.35 -12.29
N LYS A 17 -3.58 8.19 -11.99
CA LYS A 17 -5.01 8.09 -11.63
C LYS A 17 -5.32 8.85 -10.34
N PHE A 18 -4.41 8.77 -9.37
CA PHE A 18 -4.51 9.55 -8.14
C PHE A 18 -4.49 11.06 -8.45
N GLU A 19 -3.57 11.54 -9.29
CA GLU A 19 -3.50 12.96 -9.68
C GLU A 19 -4.78 13.43 -10.38
N GLU A 20 -5.37 12.61 -11.25
CA GLU A 20 -6.65 12.89 -11.92
C GLU A 20 -7.82 13.02 -10.92
N SER A 21 -7.73 12.37 -9.75
CA SER A 21 -8.74 12.45 -8.69
C SER A 21 -8.63 13.71 -7.80
N LEU A 22 -7.49 14.40 -7.84
CA LEU A 22 -7.23 15.58 -7.03
C LEU A 22 -7.91 16.80 -7.66
N ASN A 23 -9.17 17.05 -7.29
CA ASN A 23 -9.99 18.19 -7.72
C ASN A 23 -9.46 19.58 -7.25
N GLY A 24 -8.23 19.95 -7.65
CA GLY A 24 -7.55 21.20 -7.31
C GLY A 24 -6.43 21.09 -6.28
N GLU A 25 -6.32 19.96 -5.58
CA GLU A 25 -5.24 19.68 -4.61
C GLU A 25 -3.85 19.51 -5.25
N THR A 26 -3.78 19.40 -6.57
CA THR A 26 -2.53 19.35 -7.34
C THR A 26 -1.66 20.60 -7.15
N LYS A 27 -2.24 21.72 -6.69
CA LYS A 27 -1.53 22.97 -6.42
C LYS A 27 -0.89 23.03 -5.03
N LEU A 28 -1.16 22.04 -4.16
CA LEU A 28 -0.60 22.02 -2.81
C LEU A 28 0.87 21.61 -2.82
N PRO A 29 1.71 22.16 -1.93
CA PRO A 29 3.13 21.78 -1.84
C PRO A 29 3.35 20.26 -1.69
N LEU A 30 2.45 19.58 -0.99
CA LEU A 30 2.52 18.13 -0.80
C LEU A 30 2.44 17.33 -2.11
N HIS A 31 1.68 17.82 -3.10
CA HIS A 31 1.61 17.18 -4.41
C HIS A 31 2.97 17.22 -5.11
N GLN A 32 3.68 18.35 -5.04
CA GLN A 32 5.02 18.47 -5.59
C GLN A 32 6.01 17.51 -4.91
N THR A 33 5.95 17.38 -3.58
CA THR A 33 6.76 16.38 -2.84
C THR A 33 6.49 14.96 -3.34
N ARG A 34 5.22 14.58 -3.52
CA ARG A 34 4.85 13.25 -4.03
C ARG A 34 5.39 13.02 -5.44
N LYS A 35 5.30 14.01 -6.32
CA LYS A 35 5.82 13.93 -7.69
C LYS A 35 7.33 13.73 -7.71
N THR A 36 8.08 14.54 -6.94
CA THR A 36 9.53 14.39 -6.82
C THR A 36 9.92 13.04 -6.24
N ALA A 37 9.23 12.56 -5.20
CA ALA A 37 9.48 11.24 -4.63
C ALA A 37 9.22 10.11 -5.64
N LEU A 38 8.18 10.23 -6.48
CA LEU A 38 7.92 9.25 -7.54
C LEU A 38 9.02 9.28 -8.60
N GLU A 39 9.49 10.46 -9.03
CA GLU A 39 10.58 10.60 -9.99
C GLU A 39 11.88 9.95 -9.46
N GLU A 40 12.24 10.21 -8.20
CA GLU A 40 13.37 9.56 -7.55
C GLU A 40 13.19 8.04 -7.46
N PHE A 41 12.00 7.57 -7.08
CA PHE A 41 11.66 6.15 -7.03
C PHE A 41 11.78 5.44 -8.39
N GLN A 42 11.39 6.10 -9.48
CA GLN A 42 11.54 5.56 -10.83
C GLN A 42 13.02 5.39 -11.21
N ASN A 43 13.90 6.25 -10.71
CA ASN A 43 15.34 6.18 -10.95
C ASN A 43 16.08 5.22 -9.99
N ALA A 44 15.57 5.04 -8.77
CA ALA A 44 16.15 4.18 -7.75
C ALA A 44 16.10 2.69 -8.15
N LYS A 45 17.10 1.91 -7.75
CA LYS A 45 17.05 0.44 -7.89
C LYS A 45 16.39 -0.16 -6.65
N PHE A 46 15.62 -1.23 -6.83
CA PHE A 46 15.16 -1.98 -5.67
C PHE A 46 16.34 -2.70 -5.02
N PRO A 47 16.43 -2.66 -3.68
CA PRO A 47 17.46 -3.38 -2.97
C PRO A 47 17.25 -4.87 -3.10
N THR A 48 18.33 -5.60 -2.87
CA THR A 48 18.40 -7.05 -2.88
C THR A 48 19.14 -7.51 -1.64
N VAL A 49 19.03 -8.79 -1.28
CA VAL A 49 19.82 -9.37 -0.17
C VAL A 49 21.34 -9.35 -0.40
N LYS A 50 21.80 -8.95 -1.60
CA LYS A 50 23.21 -8.72 -1.91
C LYS A 50 23.70 -7.35 -1.42
N ASP A 51 22.79 -6.40 -1.23
CA ASP A 51 23.10 -5.10 -0.66
C ASP A 51 23.25 -5.26 0.86
N GLU A 52 24.37 -4.81 1.43
CA GLU A 52 24.72 -5.11 2.83
C GLU A 52 23.65 -4.66 3.83
N GLU A 53 23.03 -3.50 3.58
CA GLU A 53 21.94 -2.93 4.38
C GLU A 53 20.64 -3.76 4.33
N TRP A 54 20.51 -4.65 3.34
CA TRP A 54 19.29 -5.43 3.06
C TRP A 54 19.48 -6.94 3.23
N LYS A 55 20.64 -7.38 3.75
CA LYS A 55 21.00 -8.79 3.90
C LYS A 55 19.93 -9.65 4.59
N TYR A 56 19.20 -9.07 5.54
CA TYR A 56 18.18 -9.74 6.33
C TYR A 56 16.74 -9.30 6.00
N THR A 57 16.56 -8.48 4.96
CA THR A 57 15.25 -7.92 4.59
C THR A 57 14.99 -8.17 3.10
N ASN A 58 14.34 -9.29 2.79
CA ASN A 58 13.99 -9.60 1.41
C ASN A 58 12.73 -8.85 0.97
N VAL A 59 12.88 -7.90 0.04
CA VAL A 59 11.77 -7.10 -0.50
C VAL A 59 11.05 -7.73 -1.69
N SER A 60 11.50 -8.90 -2.18
CA SER A 60 10.93 -9.50 -3.40
C SER A 60 9.42 -9.77 -3.31
N SER A 61 8.92 -10.14 -2.13
CA SER A 61 7.49 -10.33 -1.87
C SER A 61 6.66 -9.08 -2.12
N LEU A 62 7.21 -7.90 -1.83
CA LEU A 62 6.55 -6.62 -2.10
C LEU A 62 6.46 -6.34 -3.60
N LEU A 63 7.50 -6.70 -4.35
CA LEU A 63 7.56 -6.50 -5.81
C LEU A 63 6.64 -7.46 -6.58
N ASN A 64 6.21 -8.55 -5.94
CA ASN A 64 5.29 -9.52 -6.50
C ASN A 64 3.81 -9.20 -6.20
N HIS A 65 3.52 -8.16 -5.43
CA HIS A 65 2.16 -7.79 -5.06
C HIS A 65 1.82 -6.37 -5.53
N LYS A 66 0.84 -6.26 -6.43
CA LYS A 66 0.30 -4.97 -6.87
C LYS A 66 -0.71 -4.47 -5.83
N PHE A 67 -0.27 -3.53 -4.99
CA PHE A 67 -1.18 -2.83 -4.09
C PHE A 67 -2.16 -2.00 -4.90
N VAL A 68 -3.45 -2.16 -4.58
CA VAL A 68 -4.52 -1.36 -5.18
C VAL A 68 -4.74 -0.16 -4.28
N ASP A 69 -4.64 1.04 -4.85
CA ASP A 69 -4.93 2.27 -4.12
C ASP A 69 -6.39 2.26 -3.64
N VAL A 70 -6.57 2.68 -2.39
CA VAL A 70 -7.89 2.87 -1.76
C VAL A 70 -8.46 4.25 -2.11
N ILE A 71 -7.68 5.11 -2.75
CA ILE A 71 -8.08 6.48 -3.09
C ILE A 71 -9.14 6.42 -4.19
N GLY A 72 -10.34 6.91 -3.89
CA GLY A 72 -11.47 6.97 -4.82
C GLY A 72 -12.33 5.70 -4.86
N LYS A 73 -11.95 4.62 -4.16
CA LYS A 73 -12.94 3.59 -3.83
C LYS A 73 -13.74 4.08 -2.63
N SER A 74 -15.00 4.44 -2.87
CA SER A 74 -16.00 4.26 -1.81
C SER A 74 -15.84 2.83 -1.32
N PHE A 75 -15.46 2.64 -0.05
CA PHE A 75 -15.69 1.34 0.56
C PHE A 75 -17.16 1.02 0.26
N ASP A 76 -17.43 -0.12 -0.36
CA ASP A 76 -18.79 -0.62 -0.39
C ASP A 76 -19.19 -0.66 1.09
N ASN A 77 -20.11 0.22 1.50
CA ASN A 77 -20.84 0.11 2.76
C ASN A 77 -21.79 -1.11 2.68
N GLY A 78 -21.44 -2.14 1.91
CA GLY A 78 -22.00 -3.46 2.05
C GLY A 78 -21.85 -3.82 3.52
N ASN A 79 -22.96 -4.26 4.12
CA ASN A 79 -23.04 -4.60 5.52
C ASN A 79 -21.93 -5.59 5.88
N VAL A 80 -20.78 -5.09 6.33
CA VAL A 80 -19.66 -5.92 6.75
C VAL A 80 -20.09 -6.46 8.10
N ASP A 81 -20.34 -7.75 8.15
CA ASP A 81 -20.58 -8.44 9.41
C ASP A 81 -19.30 -8.39 10.26
N LEU A 82 -19.26 -7.42 11.17
CA LEU A 82 -18.18 -7.21 12.13
C LEU A 82 -18.34 -8.12 13.35
N GLU A 83 -19.51 -8.71 13.58
CA GLU A 83 -19.80 -9.53 14.76
C GLU A 83 -18.84 -10.71 14.89
N LYS A 84 -18.45 -11.33 13.76
CA LYS A 84 -17.46 -12.41 13.74
C LYS A 84 -16.06 -12.02 14.23
N TYR A 85 -15.73 -10.72 14.25
CA TYR A 85 -14.43 -10.20 14.66
C TYR A 85 -14.50 -9.42 15.98
N LEU A 86 -15.70 -9.18 16.52
CA LEU A 86 -15.85 -8.58 17.84
C LEU A 86 -15.41 -9.57 18.91
N PHE A 87 -14.57 -9.10 19.82
CA PHE A 87 -14.20 -9.87 20.99
C PHE A 87 -15.43 -10.04 21.89
N ASN A 88 -16.04 -11.23 21.84
CA ASN A 88 -17.14 -11.57 22.72
C ASN A 88 -16.62 -11.73 24.16
N LYS A 89 -16.85 -10.72 25.01
CA LYS A 89 -16.49 -10.74 26.44
C LYS A 89 -17.20 -11.86 27.22
N GLU A 90 -18.35 -12.36 26.76
CA GLU A 90 -19.09 -13.43 27.45
C GLU A 90 -18.44 -14.80 27.28
N LYS A 91 -17.71 -15.04 26.17
CA LYS A 91 -16.94 -16.28 25.97
C LYS A 91 -15.73 -16.41 26.91
N LEU A 92 -15.30 -15.32 27.55
CA LEU A 92 -14.18 -15.34 28.50
C LEU A 92 -14.62 -15.71 29.93
N LEU A 93 -15.89 -15.50 30.28
CA LEU A 93 -16.41 -15.79 31.61
C LEU A 93 -16.72 -17.28 31.82
N HIS A 94 -16.91 -18.06 30.74
CA HIS A 94 -17.17 -19.49 30.86
C HIS A 94 -15.92 -20.36 31.06
N ASN A 95 -14.72 -19.78 30.91
CA ASN A 95 -13.43 -20.46 31.11
C ASN A 95 -12.69 -20.00 32.40
N SER A 96 -13.36 -19.26 33.28
CA SER A 96 -12.83 -18.88 34.60
C SER A 96 -13.71 -19.41 35.73
N ILE A 97 -13.93 -20.72 35.77
CA ILE A 97 -14.28 -21.43 37.01
C ILE A 97 -13.54 -22.77 37.00
N HIS A 98 -12.34 -22.75 37.59
CA HIS A 98 -11.77 -23.88 38.33
C HIS A 98 -11.50 -23.39 39.74
#